data_AF-A0A2N2ISG4-F1
#
_entry.id   AF-A0A2N2ISG4-F1
#
_cell.length_a   1.000
_cell.length_b   1.000
_cell.length_c   1.000
_cell.angle_alpha   90.00
_cell.angle_beta   90.00
_cell.angle_gamma   90.00
#
_symmetry.space_group_name_H-M   'P 1'
#
loop_
_entity.id
_entity.type
_entity.pdbx_description
1 polymer ?
#
loop_
_entity_poly.entity_id
_entity_poly.type
_entity_poly.pdbx_seq_one_letter_code
_entity_poly.pdbx_strand_id
1 'polypeptide(L)'
;MRRIVSETQELHPTVETAPPTSAARVGKPASERLLHSLNQLPSSMSLGEALTQLVREMHEALPDYSLALRIPASEESPSMLLAVPRLETWPSDPWDPDLLLFPHHAHERRVAVAARPEPASLHCASNDPDLDVAASGIARTLEGCAGVISAAIRIFDAHQAVARRDEHLERMQRALCQSDKLAALGEISAGFVHELSNPLTSIVAYAE
;
A
#
# COMPACT_ATOMS: atom_id res chain seq x y z
N MET A 1 20.24 -74.36 -39.45
CA MET A 1 19.17 -73.89 -40.35
C MET A 1 18.08 -73.27 -39.48
N ARG A 2 17.88 -71.93 -39.60
CA ARG A 2 16.80 -71.06 -39.05
C ARG A 2 16.63 -71.00 -37.51
N ARG A 3 16.98 -69.88 -36.85
CA ARG A 3 16.12 -68.68 -36.53
C ARG A 3 14.75 -69.14 -36.03
N ILE A 4 14.33 -68.79 -34.82
CA ILE A 4 13.74 -67.49 -34.47
C ILE A 4 14.03 -67.13 -33.00
N VAL A 5 14.50 -65.90 -32.81
CA VAL A 5 14.57 -65.17 -31.54
C VAL A 5 13.20 -64.51 -31.35
N SER A 6 12.54 -64.74 -30.21
CA SER A 6 11.34 -64.00 -29.81
C SER A 6 11.71 -63.14 -28.60
N GLU A 7 12.15 -61.94 -28.93
CA GLU A 7 12.45 -60.82 -28.04
C GLU A 7 11.10 -60.24 -27.59
N THR A 8 10.70 -60.53 -26.35
CA THR A 8 9.54 -59.88 -25.71
C THR A 8 10.08 -58.71 -24.89
N GLN A 9 10.35 -57.61 -25.58
CA GLN A 9 10.72 -56.35 -24.93
C GLN A 9 9.42 -55.66 -24.49
N GLU A 10 9.03 -55.88 -23.25
CA GLU A 10 8.00 -55.09 -22.58
C GLU A 10 8.53 -53.65 -22.41
N LEU A 11 8.13 -52.79 -23.34
CA LEU A 11 8.25 -51.34 -23.24
C LEU A 11 7.31 -50.88 -22.12
N HIS A 12 7.79 -50.87 -20.89
CA HIS A 12 7.20 -50.04 -19.84
C HIS A 12 7.31 -48.58 -20.30
N PRO A 13 6.22 -47.83 -20.44
CA PRO A 13 6.32 -46.38 -20.56
C PRO A 13 6.89 -45.89 -19.23
N THR A 14 8.12 -45.38 -19.28
CA THR A 14 8.67 -44.52 -18.23
C THR A 14 7.71 -43.37 -18.09
N VAL A 15 6.83 -43.44 -17.09
CA VAL A 15 6.06 -42.29 -16.64
C VAL A 15 7.11 -41.32 -16.12
N GLU A 16 7.51 -40.41 -16.99
CA GLU A 16 8.24 -39.21 -16.65
C GLU A 16 7.38 -38.49 -15.61
N THR A 17 7.71 -38.71 -14.34
CA THR A 17 7.08 -38.03 -13.23
C THR A 17 7.28 -36.55 -13.47
N ALA A 18 6.19 -35.85 -13.79
CA ALA A 18 6.15 -34.41 -13.77
C ALA A 18 6.85 -33.91 -12.49
N PRO A 19 7.63 -32.82 -12.55
CA PRO A 19 8.26 -32.27 -11.35
C PRO A 19 7.18 -32.10 -10.27
N PRO A 20 7.49 -32.40 -9.00
CA PRO A 20 6.51 -32.25 -7.93
C PRO A 20 5.94 -30.84 -8.00
N THR A 21 4.62 -30.73 -8.21
CA THR A 21 3.92 -29.45 -8.21
C THR A 21 4.29 -28.70 -6.94
N SER A 22 4.68 -27.43 -7.11
CA SER A 22 5.19 -26.50 -6.09
C SER A 22 4.27 -26.37 -4.85
N ALA A 23 3.04 -26.90 -4.94
CA ALA A 23 2.03 -26.97 -3.89
C ALA A 23 2.43 -27.71 -2.60
N ALA A 24 3.55 -28.44 -2.54
CA ALA A 24 3.93 -29.25 -1.38
C ALA A 24 4.85 -28.56 -0.34
N ARG A 25 5.33 -27.32 -0.57
CA ARG A 25 6.13 -26.59 0.44
C ARG A 25 5.23 -25.80 1.39
N VAL A 26 4.52 -26.50 2.27
CA VAL A 26 3.63 -25.88 3.27
C VAL A 26 4.46 -25.31 4.43
N GLY A 27 5.02 -24.12 4.20
CA GLY A 27 5.13 -23.10 5.25
C GLY A 27 3.77 -22.44 5.46
N LYS A 28 3.63 -21.58 6.49
CA LYS A 28 2.44 -20.72 6.62
C LYS A 28 2.20 -20.01 5.27
N PRO A 29 0.95 -19.96 4.74
CA PRO A 29 0.68 -19.30 3.48
C PRO A 29 1.21 -17.86 3.51
N ALA A 30 1.79 -17.37 2.41
CA ALA A 30 2.50 -16.08 2.39
C ALA A 30 1.63 -14.92 2.92
N SER A 31 0.32 -14.97 2.68
CA SER A 31 -0.64 -14.01 3.20
C SER A 31 -0.70 -13.95 4.74
N GLU A 32 -0.60 -15.09 5.43
CA GLU A 32 -0.54 -15.14 6.90
C GLU A 32 0.75 -14.53 7.44
N ARG A 33 1.88 -14.74 6.74
CA ARG A 33 3.16 -14.13 7.10
C ARG A 33 3.09 -12.61 6.96
N LEU A 34 2.55 -12.13 5.84
CA LEU A 34 2.34 -10.70 5.59
C LEU A 34 1.40 -10.08 6.64
N LEU A 35 0.30 -10.77 6.98
CA LEU A 35 -0.61 -10.29 8.01
C LEU A 35 0.09 -10.21 9.38
N HIS A 36 0.89 -11.21 9.73
CA HIS A 36 1.67 -11.18 10.96
C HIS A 36 2.65 -9.99 10.95
N SER A 37 3.37 -9.77 9.86
CA SER A 37 4.30 -8.65 9.74
C SER A 37 3.62 -7.30 9.80
N LEU A 38 2.52 -7.11 9.09
CA LEU A 38 1.72 -5.88 9.14
C LEU A 38 1.35 -5.50 10.57
N ASN A 39 0.99 -6.48 11.42
CA ASN A 39 0.66 -6.24 12.82
C ASN A 39 1.87 -5.91 13.71
N GLN A 40 3.08 -6.22 13.26
CA GLN A 40 4.33 -5.99 13.98
C GLN A 40 5.06 -4.72 13.50
N LEU A 41 4.53 -4.03 12.48
CA LEU A 41 5.15 -2.82 11.96
C LEU A 41 5.10 -1.68 12.99
N PRO A 42 6.19 -0.91 13.16
CA PRO A 42 6.18 0.29 13.99
C PRO A 42 5.20 1.35 13.46
N SER A 43 4.48 2.02 14.35
CA SER A 43 3.54 3.09 13.99
C SER A 43 4.20 4.34 13.37
N SER A 44 5.51 4.48 13.51
CA SER A 44 6.30 5.58 12.93
C SER A 44 6.73 5.33 11.48
N MET A 45 6.54 4.11 10.97
CA MET A 45 6.95 3.73 9.62
C MET A 45 6.06 4.45 8.60
N SER A 46 6.61 4.80 7.43
CA SER A 46 5.82 5.32 6.31
C SER A 46 5.13 4.19 5.53
N LEU A 47 4.11 4.53 4.74
CA LEU A 47 3.46 3.56 3.85
C LEU A 47 4.46 2.88 2.91
N GLY A 48 5.39 3.65 2.33
CA GLY A 48 6.39 3.12 1.41
C GLY A 48 7.32 2.08 2.07
N GLU A 49 7.77 2.35 3.29
CA GLU A 49 8.61 1.42 4.07
C GLU A 49 7.84 0.16 4.46
N ALA A 50 6.61 0.31 4.94
CA ALA A 50 5.73 -0.79 5.30
C ALA A 50 5.51 -1.73 4.11
N LEU A 51 5.15 -1.16 2.95
CA LEU A 51 4.93 -1.92 1.73
C LEU A 51 6.21 -2.56 1.19
N THR A 52 7.36 -1.88 1.30
CA THR A 52 8.66 -2.45 0.94
C THR A 52 8.96 -3.69 1.77
N GLN A 53 8.67 -3.64 3.08
CA GLN A 53 8.86 -4.78 3.96
C GLN A 53 7.91 -5.94 3.63
N LEU A 54 6.62 -5.66 3.44
CA LEU A 54 5.64 -6.70 3.06
C LEU A 54 5.98 -7.38 1.74
N VAL A 55 6.40 -6.62 0.72
CA VAL A 55 6.80 -7.19 -0.59
C VAL A 55 8.06 -8.04 -0.45
N ARG A 56 9.03 -7.63 0.38
CA ARG A 56 10.24 -8.43 0.65
C ARG A 56 9.90 -9.74 1.33
N GLU A 57 9.05 -9.72 2.35
CA GLU A 57 8.63 -10.95 3.04
C GLU A 57 7.83 -11.88 2.13
N MET A 58 7.04 -11.33 1.21
CA MET A 58 6.35 -12.10 0.20
C MET A 58 7.36 -12.79 -0.73
N HIS A 59 8.42 -12.10 -1.15
CA HIS A 59 9.50 -12.70 -1.95
C HIS A 59 10.27 -13.77 -1.18
N GLU A 60 10.52 -13.58 0.12
CA GLU A 60 11.13 -14.61 0.97
C GLU A 60 10.23 -15.86 1.12
N ALA A 61 8.91 -15.69 1.08
CA ALA A 61 7.97 -16.80 1.05
C ALA A 61 7.87 -17.47 -0.33
N LEU A 62 8.19 -16.74 -1.39
CA LEU A 62 8.04 -17.12 -2.80
C LEU A 62 9.32 -16.79 -3.58
N PRO A 63 10.46 -17.45 -3.28
CA PRO A 63 11.78 -17.05 -3.81
C PRO A 63 11.91 -17.23 -5.33
N ASP A 64 11.14 -18.16 -5.91
CA ASP A 64 11.15 -18.46 -7.35
C ASP A 64 10.25 -17.50 -8.16
N TYR A 65 9.67 -16.49 -7.50
CA TYR A 65 8.78 -15.51 -8.10
C TYR A 65 9.35 -14.09 -7.96
N SER A 66 9.34 -13.36 -9.08
CA SER A 66 9.53 -11.91 -9.10
C SER A 66 8.22 -11.23 -8.75
N LEU A 67 8.28 -10.18 -7.94
CA LEU A 67 7.12 -9.48 -7.40
C LEU A 67 7.29 -7.98 -7.62
N ALA A 68 6.23 -7.30 -8.05
CA ALA A 68 6.18 -5.85 -8.06
C ALA A 68 4.85 -5.33 -7.53
N LEU A 69 4.88 -4.23 -6.77
CA LEU A 69 3.72 -3.50 -6.33
C LEU A 69 3.73 -2.12 -6.98
N ARG A 70 2.73 -1.86 -7.81
CA ARG A 70 2.52 -0.60 -8.50
C ARG A 70 1.35 0.14 -7.86
N ILE A 71 1.61 1.35 -7.39
CA ILE A 71 0.65 2.16 -6.64
C ILE A 71 0.52 3.49 -7.39
N PRO A 72 -0.64 3.77 -8.02
CA PRO A 72 -0.82 5.03 -8.72
C PRO A 72 -0.73 6.21 -7.75
N ALA A 73 -0.44 7.38 -8.31
CA ALA A 73 -0.46 8.61 -7.53
C ALA A 73 -1.85 8.84 -6.95
N SER A 74 -1.89 9.50 -5.81
CA SER A 74 -3.11 10.02 -5.21
C SER A 74 -2.88 11.49 -4.87
N GLU A 75 -3.92 12.21 -4.47
CA GLU A 75 -3.77 13.59 -3.97
C GLU A 75 -2.73 13.70 -2.84
N GLU A 76 -2.51 12.61 -2.10
CA GLU A 76 -1.76 12.60 -0.84
C GLU A 76 -0.42 11.88 -0.93
N SER A 77 -0.16 11.18 -2.02
CA SER A 77 1.05 10.37 -2.16
C SER A 77 1.45 10.26 -3.62
N PRO A 78 2.74 10.43 -3.94
CA PRO A 78 3.23 10.18 -5.29
C PRO A 78 3.03 8.72 -5.67
N SER A 79 3.11 8.45 -6.97
CA SER A 79 3.09 7.09 -7.47
C SER A 79 4.32 6.33 -6.96
N MET A 80 4.12 5.06 -6.58
CA MET A 80 5.19 4.20 -6.04
C MET A 80 5.27 2.88 -6.80
N LEU A 81 6.49 2.50 -7.15
CA LEU A 81 6.78 1.22 -7.77
C LEU A 81 7.85 0.49 -6.96
N LEU A 82 7.45 -0.63 -6.38
CA LEU A 82 8.31 -1.49 -5.56
C LEU A 82 8.50 -2.81 -6.31
N ALA A 83 9.72 -3.29 -6.48
CA ALA A 83 9.97 -4.60 -7.11
C ALA A 83 11.09 -5.38 -6.44
N VAL A 84 10.89 -6.70 -6.38
CA VAL A 84 11.81 -7.67 -5.82
C VAL A 84 11.86 -8.92 -6.73
N PRO A 85 13.04 -9.37 -7.21
CA PRO A 85 14.32 -8.67 -7.13
C PRO A 85 14.24 -7.31 -7.84
N ARG A 86 15.12 -6.39 -7.44
CA ARG A 86 15.16 -5.06 -8.03
C ARG A 86 15.55 -5.19 -9.50
N LEU A 87 14.71 -4.64 -10.39
CA LEU A 87 15.00 -4.60 -11.83
C LEU A 87 16.09 -3.58 -12.12
N GLU A 88 17.10 -3.98 -12.89
CA GLU A 88 18.16 -3.09 -13.38
C GLU A 88 17.63 -2.13 -14.45
N THR A 89 16.76 -2.64 -15.32
CA THR A 89 16.09 -1.90 -16.38
C THR A 89 14.59 -2.08 -16.28
N TRP A 90 13.90 -0.97 -16.07
CA TRP A 90 12.45 -0.94 -16.23
C TRP A 90 12.09 -0.87 -17.71
N PRO A 91 10.88 -1.31 -18.08
CA PRO A 91 10.30 -0.92 -19.35
C PRO A 91 10.28 0.60 -19.53
N SER A 92 10.22 1.05 -20.78
CA SER A 92 10.22 2.47 -21.14
C SER A 92 9.15 3.29 -20.41
N ASP A 93 7.99 2.70 -20.14
CA ASP A 93 6.99 3.24 -19.21
C ASP A 93 6.47 2.13 -18.27
N PRO A 94 6.92 2.07 -17.01
CA PRO A 94 6.44 1.08 -16.04
C PRO A 94 5.01 1.38 -15.53
N TRP A 95 4.44 2.54 -15.90
CA TRP A 95 3.08 2.92 -15.55
C TRP A 95 2.08 2.56 -16.65
N ASP A 96 2.54 2.12 -17.82
CA ASP A 96 1.68 1.59 -18.87
C ASP A 96 0.90 0.36 -18.32
N PRO A 97 -0.44 0.40 -18.32
CA PRO A 97 -1.27 -0.68 -17.79
C PRO A 97 -1.19 -1.96 -18.63
N ASP A 98 -0.82 -1.85 -19.91
CA ASP A 98 -0.80 -2.96 -20.87
C ASP A 98 0.58 -3.63 -20.96
N LEU A 99 1.57 -3.05 -20.29
CA LEU A 99 2.95 -3.50 -20.36
C LEU A 99 3.33 -4.43 -19.20
N LEU A 100 4.01 -5.53 -19.52
CA LEU A 100 4.55 -6.50 -18.57
C LEU A 100 5.75 -5.92 -17.83
N LEU A 101 5.71 -5.94 -16.49
CA LEU A 101 6.82 -5.41 -15.69
C LEU A 101 8.04 -6.33 -15.71
N PHE A 102 7.84 -7.61 -16.03
CA PHE A 102 8.84 -8.65 -15.96
C PHE A 102 8.99 -9.41 -17.29
N PRO A 103 9.52 -8.77 -18.34
CA PRO A 103 9.58 -9.35 -19.69
C PRO A 103 10.48 -10.60 -19.79
N HIS A 104 11.28 -10.91 -18.78
CA HIS A 104 12.20 -12.06 -18.76
C HIS A 104 11.56 -13.36 -18.26
N HIS A 105 10.35 -13.30 -17.72
CA HIS A 105 9.63 -14.47 -17.23
C HIS A 105 8.60 -14.94 -18.25
N ALA A 106 8.37 -16.25 -18.32
CA ALA A 106 7.39 -16.83 -19.23
C ALA A 106 5.94 -16.46 -18.87
N HIS A 107 5.66 -16.28 -17.57
CA HIS A 107 4.34 -16.00 -17.05
C HIS A 107 4.37 -14.78 -16.13
N GLU A 108 3.41 -13.88 -16.29
CA GLU A 108 3.19 -12.73 -15.40
C GLU A 108 1.70 -12.58 -15.10
N ARG A 109 1.36 -12.60 -13.81
CA ARG A 109 0.02 -12.40 -13.30
C ARG A 109 -0.08 -11.06 -12.60
N ARG A 110 -1.13 -10.31 -12.93
CA ARG A 110 -1.55 -9.08 -12.25
C ARG A 110 -2.78 -9.35 -11.37
N VAL A 111 -2.70 -8.92 -10.11
CA VAL A 111 -3.80 -8.93 -9.14
C VAL A 111 -4.09 -7.50 -8.72
N ALA A 112 -5.37 -7.11 -8.70
CA ALA A 112 -5.78 -5.79 -8.27
C ALA A 112 -5.70 -5.66 -6.75
N VAL A 113 -5.14 -4.54 -6.27
CA VAL A 113 -5.10 -4.15 -4.87
C VAL A 113 -6.10 -3.01 -4.69
N ALA A 114 -7.34 -3.38 -4.42
CA ALA A 114 -8.48 -2.47 -4.31
C ALA A 114 -8.48 -1.72 -2.96
N ALA A 115 -7.52 -0.82 -2.76
CA ALA A 115 -7.42 0.03 -1.58
C ALA A 115 -7.98 1.45 -1.81
N ARG A 116 -7.88 1.93 -3.05
CA ARG A 116 -8.22 3.29 -3.50
C ARG A 116 -9.09 3.23 -4.76
N PRO A 117 -9.74 4.33 -5.18
CA PRO A 117 -10.54 4.37 -6.41
C PRO A 117 -9.75 3.97 -7.65
N GLU A 118 -8.51 4.46 -7.77
CA GLU A 118 -7.53 3.94 -8.70
C GLU A 118 -6.79 2.77 -8.04
N PRO A 119 -7.00 1.52 -8.50
CA PRO A 119 -6.47 0.37 -7.81
C PRO A 119 -4.95 0.29 -8.00
N ALA A 120 -4.24 0.03 -6.90
CA ALA A 120 -2.88 -0.47 -6.99
C ALA A 120 -2.89 -1.87 -7.64
N SER A 121 -1.74 -2.33 -8.12
CA SER A 121 -1.60 -3.65 -8.75
C SER A 121 -0.40 -4.40 -8.19
N LEU A 122 -0.64 -5.65 -7.79
CA LEU A 122 0.39 -6.60 -7.44
C LEU A 122 0.69 -7.45 -8.68
N HIS A 123 1.94 -7.43 -9.10
CA HIS A 123 2.49 -8.21 -10.19
C HIS A 123 3.32 -9.34 -9.62
N CYS A 124 3.12 -10.53 -10.17
CA CYS A 124 3.93 -11.70 -9.86
C CYS A 124 4.34 -12.32 -11.19
N ALA A 125 5.62 -12.64 -11.34
CA ALA A 125 6.16 -13.24 -12.55
C ALA A 125 7.07 -14.43 -12.22
N SER A 126 6.98 -15.48 -13.03
CA SER A 126 7.77 -16.70 -12.87
C SER A 126 7.78 -17.50 -14.19
N ASN A 127 8.61 -18.54 -14.24
CA ASN A 127 8.56 -19.55 -15.29
C ASN A 127 7.62 -20.73 -14.94
N ASP A 128 6.94 -20.66 -13.80
CA ASP A 128 5.95 -21.64 -13.37
C ASP A 128 4.60 -21.43 -14.09
N PRO A 129 4.12 -22.40 -14.91
CA PRO A 129 2.85 -22.27 -15.62
C PRO A 129 1.62 -22.26 -14.71
N ASP A 130 1.72 -22.73 -13.45
CA ASP A 130 0.62 -22.64 -12.48
C ASP A 130 0.25 -21.18 -12.17
N LEU A 131 1.14 -20.23 -12.46
CA LEU A 131 0.89 -18.82 -12.29
C LEU A 131 -0.27 -18.30 -13.17
N ASP A 132 -0.50 -18.87 -14.35
CA ASP A 132 -1.61 -18.50 -15.23
C ASP A 132 -2.94 -19.14 -14.81
N VAL A 133 -2.87 -20.28 -14.14
CA VAL A 133 -4.07 -21.05 -13.73
C VAL A 133 -4.79 -20.33 -12.58
N ALA A 134 -5.98 -19.80 -12.82
CA ALA A 134 -6.73 -19.03 -11.82
C ALA A 134 -7.06 -19.82 -10.53
N ALA A 135 -7.22 -21.14 -10.64
CA ALA A 135 -7.50 -22.01 -9.51
C ALA A 135 -6.23 -22.57 -8.82
N SER A 136 -5.04 -22.11 -9.19
CA SER A 136 -3.79 -22.60 -8.58
C SER A 136 -3.62 -22.14 -7.13
N GLY A 137 -2.75 -22.83 -6.39
CA GLY A 137 -2.38 -22.44 -5.02
C GLY A 137 -1.68 -21.08 -4.98
N ILE A 138 -0.84 -20.79 -5.98
CA ILE A 138 -0.15 -19.50 -6.09
C ILE A 138 -1.13 -18.36 -6.37
N ALA A 139 -2.11 -18.55 -7.26
CA ALA A 139 -3.12 -17.53 -7.54
C ALA A 139 -3.92 -17.15 -6.28
N ARG A 140 -4.36 -18.14 -5.48
CA ARG A 140 -5.03 -17.89 -4.19
C ARG A 140 -4.12 -17.19 -3.18
N THR A 141 -2.84 -17.54 -3.17
CA THR A 141 -1.86 -16.91 -2.28
C THR A 141 -1.68 -15.43 -2.64
N LEU A 142 -1.57 -15.11 -3.93
CA LEU A 142 -1.43 -13.74 -4.42
C LEU A 142 -2.68 -12.88 -4.10
N GLU A 143 -3.88 -13.43 -4.26
CA GLU A 143 -5.13 -12.77 -3.85
C GLU A 143 -5.13 -12.47 -2.34
N GLY A 144 -4.72 -13.44 -1.52
CA GLY A 144 -4.57 -13.24 -0.07
C GLY A 144 -3.56 -12.14 0.27
N CYS A 145 -2.40 -12.13 -0.38
CA CYS A 145 -1.39 -11.08 -0.21
C CYS A 145 -1.90 -9.70 -0.65
N ALA A 146 -2.59 -9.62 -1.80
CA ALA A 146 -3.22 -8.39 -2.28
C ALA A 146 -4.25 -7.85 -1.28
N GLY A 147 -5.00 -8.73 -0.62
CA GLY A 147 -5.90 -8.37 0.48
C GLY A 147 -5.18 -7.74 1.67
N VAL A 148 -4.05 -8.32 2.10
CA VAL A 148 -3.24 -7.75 3.21
C VAL A 148 -2.62 -6.41 2.83
N ILE A 149 -2.07 -6.29 1.62
CA ILE A 149 -1.52 -5.03 1.10
C ILE A 149 -2.60 -3.95 1.01
N SER A 150 -3.81 -4.30 0.54
CA SER A 150 -4.94 -3.38 0.50
C SER A 150 -5.31 -2.88 1.89
N ALA A 151 -5.37 -3.79 2.87
CA ALA A 151 -5.62 -3.43 4.26
C ALA A 151 -4.55 -2.48 4.81
N ALA A 152 -3.26 -2.74 4.52
CA ALA A 152 -2.17 -1.86 4.90
C ALA A 152 -2.37 -0.44 4.34
N ILE A 153 -2.58 -0.30 3.03
CA ILE A 153 -2.80 1.02 2.39
C ILE A 153 -3.96 1.76 3.07
N ARG A 154 -5.10 1.09 3.29
CA ARG A 154 -6.27 1.70 3.93
C ARG A 154 -6.01 2.15 5.38
N ILE A 155 -5.25 1.38 6.15
CA ILE A 155 -4.88 1.73 7.52
C ILE A 155 -4.02 3.00 7.52
N PHE A 156 -3.00 3.05 6.66
CA PHE A 156 -2.13 4.23 6.53
C PHE A 156 -2.88 5.48 6.06
N ASP A 157 -3.75 5.35 5.06
CA ASP A 157 -4.59 6.45 4.56
C ASP A 157 -5.52 6.96 5.68
N ALA A 158 -6.12 6.06 6.46
CA ALA A 158 -6.98 6.43 7.59
C ALA A 158 -6.19 7.17 8.68
N HIS A 159 -4.98 6.72 9.02
CA HIS A 159 -4.12 7.42 9.99
C HIS A 159 -3.75 8.82 9.54
N GLN A 160 -3.39 9.01 8.26
CA GLN A 160 -3.09 10.35 7.72
C GLN A 160 -4.33 11.25 7.70
N ALA A 161 -5.51 10.71 7.40
CA ALA A 161 -6.76 11.46 7.43
C ALA A 161 -7.11 11.93 8.86
N VAL A 162 -6.88 11.10 9.87
CA VAL A 162 -7.07 11.47 11.29
C VAL A 162 -6.09 12.57 11.70
N ALA A 163 -4.79 12.38 11.46
CA ALA A 163 -3.77 13.36 11.81
C ALA A 163 -4.05 14.76 11.24
N ARG A 164 -4.49 14.84 9.97
CA ARG A 164 -4.84 16.12 9.34
C ARG A 164 -6.09 16.77 9.92
N ARG A 165 -7.07 15.97 10.35
CA ARG A 165 -8.27 16.50 11.02
C ARG A 165 -7.91 17.10 12.37
N ASP A 166 -7.02 16.45 13.12
CA ASP A 166 -6.52 16.96 14.40
C ASP A 166 -5.76 18.27 14.21
N GLU A 167 -4.84 18.34 13.24
CA GLU A 167 -4.13 19.59 12.90
C GLU A 167 -5.07 20.71 12.44
N HIS A 168 -6.14 20.39 11.72
CA HIS A 168 -7.13 21.38 11.30
C HIS A 168 -7.96 21.88 12.49
N LEU A 169 -8.36 20.99 13.39
CA LEU A 169 -9.10 21.31 14.59
C LEU A 169 -8.28 22.19 15.54
N GLU A 170 -7.02 21.87 15.76
CA GLU A 170 -6.10 22.71 16.54
C GLU A 170 -5.92 24.11 15.94
N ARG A 171 -5.85 24.21 14.60
CA ARG A 171 -5.79 25.52 13.91
C ARG A 171 -7.07 26.34 14.12
N MET A 172 -8.24 25.71 14.02
CA MET A 172 -9.52 26.38 14.25
C MET A 172 -9.67 26.83 15.71
N GLN A 173 -9.31 25.99 16.67
CA GLN A 173 -9.35 26.35 18.09
C GLN A 173 -8.44 27.55 18.41
N ARG A 174 -7.24 27.59 17.82
CA ARG A 174 -6.35 28.75 17.95
C ARG A 174 -6.96 30.03 17.35
N ALA A 175 -7.61 29.93 16.20
CA ALA A 175 -8.28 31.06 15.57
C ALA A 175 -9.45 31.58 16.41
N LEU A 176 -10.28 30.69 16.97
CA LEU A 176 -11.37 31.06 17.86
C LEU A 176 -10.87 31.76 19.13
N CYS A 177 -9.87 31.18 19.80
CA CYS A 177 -9.25 31.79 20.98
C CYS A 177 -8.69 33.19 20.68
N GLN A 178 -8.09 33.39 19.50
CA GLN A 178 -7.62 34.70 19.07
C GLN A 178 -8.78 35.68 18.83
N SER A 179 -9.87 35.22 18.22
CA SER A 179 -11.08 36.01 18.01
C SER A 179 -11.71 36.46 19.34
N ASP A 180 -11.81 35.55 20.32
CA ASP A 180 -12.36 35.86 21.65
C ASP A 180 -11.52 36.90 22.38
N LYS A 181 -10.19 36.82 22.28
CA LYS A 181 -9.28 37.83 22.85
C LYS A 181 -9.47 39.21 22.20
N LEU A 182 -9.63 39.26 20.88
CA LEU A 182 -9.86 40.51 20.16
C LEU A 182 -11.23 41.11 20.50
N ALA A 183 -12.26 40.27 20.63
CA ALA A 183 -13.59 40.70 21.04
C ALA A 183 -13.57 41.29 22.46
N ALA A 184 -12.97 40.58 23.42
CA ALA A 184 -12.80 41.07 24.79
C ALA A 184 -12.00 42.38 24.86
N LEU A 185 -10.94 42.52 24.05
CA LEU A 185 -10.19 43.77 23.95
C LEU A 185 -11.06 44.91 23.39
N GLY A 186 -11.90 44.63 22.40
CA GLY A 186 -12.86 45.58 21.85
C GLY A 186 -13.88 46.05 22.87
N GLU A 187 -14.42 45.13 23.67
CA GLU A 187 -15.37 45.44 24.75
C GLU A 187 -14.73 46.33 25.82
N ILE A 188 -13.52 45.98 26.29
CA ILE A 188 -12.77 46.79 27.26
C ILE A 188 -12.49 48.19 26.69
N SER A 189 -12.05 48.27 25.43
CA SER A 189 -11.74 49.55 24.78
C SER A 189 -12.98 50.44 24.65
N ALA A 190 -14.12 49.87 24.28
CA ALA A 190 -15.39 50.58 24.20
C ALA A 190 -15.86 51.07 25.58
N GLY A 191 -15.73 50.23 26.62
CA GLY A 191 -15.99 50.61 28.01
C GLY A 191 -15.13 51.78 28.46
N PHE A 192 -13.82 51.75 28.16
CA PHE A 192 -12.88 52.83 28.49
C PHE A 192 -13.23 54.15 27.81
N VAL A 193 -13.64 54.13 26.54
CA VAL A 193 -14.05 55.34 25.80
C VAL A 193 -15.30 55.96 26.41
N HIS A 194 -16.27 55.14 26.81
CA HIS A 194 -17.49 55.61 27.49
C HIS A 194 -17.17 56.17 28.88
N GLU A 195 -16.30 55.51 29.64
CA GLU A 195 -15.91 55.96 30.97
C GLU A 195 -15.03 57.22 30.95
N LEU A 196 -14.22 57.43 29.91
CA LEU A 196 -13.44 58.66 29.73
C LEU A 196 -14.28 59.81 29.19
N SER A 197 -15.23 59.55 28.29
CA SER A 197 -16.12 60.58 27.75
C SER A 197 -16.93 61.25 28.85
N ASN A 198 -17.41 60.49 29.85
CA ASN A 198 -18.23 61.00 30.95
C ASN A 198 -17.59 62.14 31.79
N PRO A 199 -16.40 61.97 32.39
CA PRO A 199 -15.74 63.02 33.16
C PRO A 199 -15.27 64.16 32.25
N LEU A 200 -14.87 63.89 31.00
CA LEU A 200 -14.47 64.94 30.04
C LEU A 200 -15.63 65.86 29.70
N THR A 201 -16.83 65.32 29.47
CA THR A 201 -18.04 66.12 29.29
C THR A 201 -18.33 66.97 30.52
N SER A 202 -18.14 66.41 31.73
CA SER A 202 -18.30 67.17 32.98
C SER A 202 -17.26 68.27 33.17
N ILE A 203 -16.01 68.08 32.72
CA ILE A 203 -14.95 69.10 32.79
C ILE A 203 -15.23 70.22 31.78
N VAL A 204 -15.62 69.87 30.55
CA VAL A 204 -15.98 70.85 29.52
C VAL A 204 -17.20 71.67 29.95
N ALA A 205 -18.21 71.04 30.55
CA ALA A 205 -19.39 71.74 31.06
C ALA A 205 -19.10 72.70 32.24
N TYR A 206 -17.98 72.52 32.94
CA TYR A 206 -17.56 73.40 34.05
C TYR A 206 -16.58 74.50 33.59
N ALA A 207 -16.07 74.41 32.36
CA ALA A 207 -15.15 75.37 31.76
C ALA A 207 -15.86 76.50 30.99
N GLU A 208 -17.20 76.46 30.92
CA GLU A 208 -18.09 77.56 30.50
C GLU A 208 -18.62 78.33 31.71
#